data_AF-A0A7V4T5K2-F1
#
_entry.id   AF-A0A7V4T5K2-F1
#
_cell.length_a   1.000
_cell.length_b   1.000
_cell.length_c   1.000
_cell.angle_alpha   90.00
_cell.angle_beta   90.00
_cell.angle_gamma   90.00
#
_symmetry.space_group_name_H-M   'P 1'
#
loop_
_entity.id
_entity.type
_entity.pdbx_description
1 polymer ?
#
loop_
_entity_poly.entity_id
_entity_poly.type
_entity_poly.pdbx_seq_one_letter_code
_entity_poly.pdbx_strand_id
1 'polypeptide(L)'
;MKKELQVEPHEGKRRYQRHDYSSPMNLYRMDYQDQYYYAEMKDYSQGGLSLLTNEKLVVGQFVYLEMKDYDMDATGPEKNRSYSGSVKWSSPYSSSDGDAKGSYKYGIEYYESAYYQC
;
A
#
# COMPACT_ATOMS: atom_id res chain seq x y z
N MET A 1 7.36 38.63 -16.41
CA MET A 1 6.53 37.46 -16.78
C MET A 1 7.20 36.22 -16.21
N LYS A 2 6.62 35.58 -15.20
CA LYS A 2 7.11 34.32 -14.66
C LYS A 2 6.63 33.21 -15.59
N LYS A 3 7.56 32.44 -16.18
CA LYS A 3 7.22 31.19 -16.86
C LYS A 3 6.72 30.22 -15.80
N GLU A 4 5.44 29.89 -15.85
CA GLU A 4 4.92 28.72 -15.17
C GLU A 4 5.60 27.49 -15.78
N LEU A 5 6.31 26.74 -14.95
CA LEU A 5 6.72 25.39 -15.31
C LEU A 5 5.43 24.57 -15.42
N GLN A 6 5.00 24.30 -16.64
CA GLN A 6 4.02 23.24 -16.88
C GLN A 6 4.68 21.93 -16.43
N VAL A 7 4.26 21.45 -15.26
CA VAL A 7 4.52 20.07 -14.85
C VAL A 7 3.58 19.22 -15.69
N GLU A 8 4.09 18.74 -16.83
CA GLU A 8 3.42 17.74 -17.64
C GLU A 8 2.99 16.56 -16.74
N PRO A 9 1.73 16.11 -16.76
CA PRO A 9 1.36 14.90 -16.07
C PRO A 9 2.08 13.76 -16.77
N HIS A 10 3.04 13.12 -16.10
CA HIS A 10 3.57 11.85 -16.55
C HIS A 10 2.40 10.85 -16.60
N GLU A 11 1.84 10.62 -17.79
CA GLU A 11 0.94 9.48 -18.07
C GLU A 11 1.72 8.18 -17.97
N GLY A 12 2.09 7.80 -16.73
CA GLY A 12 2.55 6.46 -16.42
C GLY A 12 1.35 5.52 -16.46
N LYS A 13 1.05 4.94 -17.63
CA LYS A 13 0.05 3.87 -17.74
C LYS A 13 0.41 2.77 -16.74
N ARG A 14 -0.51 2.46 -15.82
CA ARG A 14 -0.32 1.36 -14.86
C ARG A 14 -0.12 0.06 -15.64
N ARG A 15 0.97 -0.67 -15.36
CA ARG A 15 1.26 -1.97 -15.99
C ARG A 15 0.22 -3.04 -15.64
N TYR A 16 -0.38 -2.94 -14.46
CA TYR A 16 -1.33 -3.90 -13.93
C TYR A 16 -2.66 -3.21 -13.59
N GLN A 17 -3.75 -3.91 -13.88
CA GLN A 17 -5.07 -3.54 -13.37
C GLN A 17 -5.07 -3.61 -11.84
N ARG A 18 -5.76 -2.66 -11.20
CA ARG A 18 -5.96 -2.66 -9.76
C ARG A 18 -7.39 -3.06 -9.43
N HIS A 19 -7.57 -3.72 -8.30
CA HIS A 19 -8.86 -4.16 -7.77
C HIS A 19 -9.06 -3.53 -6.40
N ASP A 20 -10.21 -2.88 -6.20
CA ASP A 20 -10.61 -2.35 -4.90
C ASP A 20 -10.85 -3.50 -3.93
N TYR A 21 -10.31 -3.40 -2.73
CA TYR A 21 -10.35 -4.47 -1.75
C TYR A 21 -9.94 -3.95 -0.36
N SER A 22 -10.68 -4.35 0.68
CA SER A 22 -10.41 -3.92 2.05
C SER A 22 -10.08 -5.11 2.92
N SER A 23 -8.87 -5.14 3.48
CA SER A 23 -8.47 -6.19 4.43
C SER A 23 -7.43 -5.68 5.43
N PRO A 24 -7.53 -6.08 6.71
CA PRO A 24 -6.60 -5.67 7.74
C PRO A 24 -5.24 -6.40 7.62
N MET A 25 -4.17 -5.65 7.85
CA MET A 25 -2.80 -6.14 7.77
C MET A 25 -1.98 -5.72 9.00
N ASN A 26 -0.91 -6.44 9.27
CA ASN A 26 0.19 -5.95 10.10
C ASN A 26 1.26 -5.33 9.19
N LEU A 27 1.70 -4.11 9.51
CA LEU A 27 2.78 -3.41 8.82
C LEU A 27 4.04 -3.44 9.69
N TYR A 28 5.15 -3.88 9.10
CA TYR A 28 6.46 -3.89 9.73
C TYR A 28 7.41 -3.02 8.90
N ARG A 29 8.16 -2.17 9.58
CA ARG A 29 9.24 -1.42 8.95
C ARG A 29 10.50 -2.27 9.01
N MET A 30 11.19 -2.47 7.88
CA MET A 30 12.38 -3.34 7.86
C MET A 30 13.57 -2.77 8.65
N ASP A 31 13.55 -1.47 8.95
CA ASP A 31 14.53 -0.78 9.79
C ASP A 31 14.25 -0.91 11.30
N TYR A 32 13.10 -1.47 11.70
CA TYR A 32 12.66 -1.62 13.09
C TYR A 32 12.03 -3.00 13.30
N GLN A 33 12.86 -3.99 13.66
CA GLN A 33 12.50 -5.42 13.54
C GLN A 33 11.53 -5.98 14.60
N ASP A 34 11.09 -5.21 15.60
CA ASP A 34 10.29 -5.76 16.72
C ASP A 34 8.93 -5.09 16.94
N GLN A 35 8.48 -4.23 16.02
CA GLN A 35 7.21 -3.53 16.15
C GLN A 35 6.36 -3.64 14.88
N TYR A 36 5.09 -3.98 15.06
CA TYR A 36 4.10 -3.89 14.00
C TYR A 36 3.13 -2.74 14.24
N TYR A 37 2.60 -2.22 13.13
CA TYR A 37 1.61 -1.17 13.09
C TYR A 37 0.35 -1.70 12.40
N TYR A 38 -0.79 -1.09 12.70
CA TYR A 38 -2.02 -1.39 11.99
C TYR A 38 -1.92 -0.86 10.56
N ALA A 39 -2.30 -1.68 9.59
CA ALA A 39 -2.57 -1.24 8.24
C ALA A 39 -3.87 -1.87 7.71
N GLU A 40 -4.44 -1.25 6.69
CA GLU A 40 -5.60 -1.76 5.97
C GLU A 40 -5.34 -1.60 4.47
N MET A 41 -5.28 -2.73 3.74
CA MET A 41 -5.26 -2.72 2.29
C MET A 41 -6.52 -2.01 1.77
N LYS A 42 -6.40 -1.20 0.72
CA LYS A 42 -7.53 -0.53 0.07
C LYS A 42 -7.72 -0.88 -1.39
N ASP A 43 -6.64 -1.31 -2.03
CA ASP A 43 -6.66 -1.89 -3.36
C ASP A 43 -5.37 -2.70 -3.58
N TYR A 44 -5.37 -3.60 -4.57
CA TYR A 44 -4.20 -4.38 -4.94
C TYR A 44 -4.09 -4.60 -6.45
N SER A 45 -2.93 -5.04 -6.89
CA SER A 45 -2.60 -5.45 -8.25
C SER A 45 -1.44 -6.43 -8.20
N GLN A 46 -1.04 -7.01 -9.34
CA GLN A 46 0.12 -7.90 -9.39
C GLN A 46 1.44 -7.20 -9.02
N GLY A 47 1.54 -5.88 -9.18
CA GLY A 47 2.77 -5.12 -8.92
C GLY A 47 2.80 -4.39 -7.57
N GLY A 48 1.69 -4.37 -6.83
CA GLY A 48 1.63 -3.57 -5.61
C GLY A 48 0.22 -3.39 -5.07
N LEU A 49 0.13 -2.79 -3.89
CA LEU A 49 -1.11 -2.46 -3.18
C LEU A 49 -1.13 -1.01 -2.72
N SER A 50 -2.29 -0.53 -2.29
CA SER A 50 -2.39 0.68 -1.49
C SER A 50 -2.94 0.34 -0.11
N LEU A 51 -2.51 1.10 0.89
CA LEU A 51 -2.95 0.87 2.27
C LEU A 51 -3.20 2.18 3.01
N LEU A 52 -4.01 2.10 4.05
CA LEU A 52 -4.10 3.09 5.13
C LEU A 52 -3.34 2.58 6.35
N THR A 53 -2.67 3.46 7.07
CA THR A 53 -2.03 3.15 8.35
C THR A 53 -1.96 4.39 9.23
N ASN A 54 -1.83 4.22 10.54
CA ASN A 54 -1.52 5.29 11.48
C ASN A 54 0.01 5.56 11.59
N GLU A 55 0.84 4.70 10.99
CA GLU A 55 2.29 4.86 10.99
C GLU A 55 2.74 5.76 9.85
N LYS A 56 3.62 6.72 10.16
CA LYS A 56 4.20 7.60 9.14
C LYS A 56 5.37 6.92 8.46
N LEU A 57 5.22 6.63 7.17
CA LEU A 57 6.27 6.10 6.31
C LEU A 57 6.85 7.18 5.38
N VAL A 58 8.06 6.91 4.89
CA VAL A 58 8.76 7.75 3.90
C VAL A 58 8.80 7.03 2.54
N VAL A 59 8.70 7.79 1.44
CA VAL A 59 8.90 7.22 0.08
C VAL A 59 10.29 6.61 -0.04
N GLY A 60 10.37 5.41 -0.60
CA GLY A 60 11.57 4.58 -0.70
C GLY A 60 11.77 3.64 0.51
N GLN A 61 11.03 3.82 1.60
CA GLN A 61 11.14 2.96 2.78
C GLN A 61 10.68 1.54 2.48
N PHE A 62 11.39 0.57 3.03
CA PHE A 62 11.13 -0.86 2.87
C PHE A 62 10.21 -1.36 3.96
N VAL A 63 9.20 -2.13 3.55
CA VAL A 63 8.16 -2.63 4.43
C VAL A 63 7.88 -4.10 4.19
N TYR A 64 7.48 -4.78 5.25
CA TYR A 64 6.85 -6.09 5.22
C TYR A 64 5.41 -5.94 5.67
N LEU A 65 4.50 -6.63 4.98
CA LEU A 65 3.08 -6.60 5.25
C LEU A 65 2.58 -8.03 5.43
N GLU A 66 1.88 -8.30 6.51
CA GLU A 66 1.30 -9.61 6.80
C GLU A 66 -0.23 -9.52 6.75
N MET A 67 -0.86 -10.41 5.99
CA MET A 67 -2.31 -10.55 5.91
C MET A 67 -2.84 -11.18 7.19
N LYS A 68 -3.84 -10.56 7.83
CA LYS A 68 -4.45 -11.11 9.05
C LYS A 68 -5.46 -12.22 8.79
N ASP A 69 -6.04 -12.20 7.60
CA ASP A 69 -7.07 -13.11 7.11
C ASP A 69 -6.50 -14.07 6.06
N TYR A 70 -5.22 -14.45 6.18
CA TYR A 70 -4.57 -15.40 5.28
C TYR A 70 -5.38 -16.69 5.14
N ASP A 71 -5.69 -17.04 3.90
CA ASP A 71 -6.41 -18.25 3.52
C ASP A 71 -5.77 -18.86 2.28
N MET A 72 -5.20 -20.05 2.41
CA MET A 72 -4.49 -20.71 1.32
C MET A 72 -5.39 -21.13 0.15
N ASP A 73 -6.69 -21.26 0.39
CA ASP A 73 -7.68 -21.64 -0.63
C ASP A 73 -8.32 -20.42 -1.31
N ALA A 74 -7.98 -19.19 -0.87
CA ALA A 74 -8.46 -17.97 -1.48
C ALA A 74 -7.87 -17.74 -2.88
N THR A 75 -8.63 -17.04 -3.72
CA THR A 75 -8.21 -16.67 -5.09
C THR A 75 -7.62 -15.25 -5.16
N GLY A 76 -7.93 -14.41 -4.17
CA GLY A 76 -7.54 -13.01 -4.02
C GLY A 76 -6.24 -12.78 -3.24
N PRO A 77 -6.01 -11.56 -2.71
CA PRO A 77 -4.79 -11.19 -2.02
C PRO A 77 -4.54 -11.94 -0.71
N GLU A 78 -5.57 -12.50 -0.09
CA GLU A 78 -5.52 -13.26 1.16
C GLU A 78 -4.73 -14.56 1.02
N LYS A 79 -4.57 -15.07 -0.20
CA LYS A 79 -3.80 -16.29 -0.47
C LYS A 79 -2.30 -16.15 -0.25
N ASN A 80 -1.79 -14.92 -0.21
CA ASN A 80 -0.40 -14.68 0.14
C ASN A 80 -0.37 -14.28 1.60
N ARG A 81 0.36 -15.04 2.43
CA ARG A 81 0.54 -14.71 3.84
C ARG A 81 1.13 -13.31 4.02
N SER A 82 2.02 -12.91 3.13
CA SER A 82 2.70 -11.63 3.24
C SER A 82 3.19 -11.07 1.92
N TYR A 83 3.54 -9.80 1.98
CA TYR A 83 4.09 -9.01 0.89
C TYR A 83 5.32 -8.25 1.40
N SER A 84 6.30 -8.05 0.53
CA SER A 84 7.45 -7.18 0.79
C SER A 84 7.61 -6.19 -0.35
N GLY A 85 7.96 -4.95 -0.01
CA GLY A 85 8.06 -3.90 -1.01
C GLY A 85 8.60 -2.58 -0.49
N SER A 86 8.49 -1.57 -1.35
CA SER A 86 8.90 -0.20 -1.04
C SER A 86 7.76 0.78 -1.22
N VAL A 87 7.72 1.81 -0.37
CA VAL A 87 6.76 2.91 -0.49
C VAL A 87 7.09 3.72 -1.74
N LYS A 88 6.14 3.87 -2.67
CA LYS A 88 6.33 4.65 -3.91
C LYS A 88 5.70 6.03 -3.89
N TRP A 89 4.60 6.17 -3.17
CA TRP A 89 3.92 7.44 -3.03
C TRP A 89 3.18 7.48 -1.70
N SER A 90 2.91 8.70 -1.25
CA SER A 90 2.10 9.01 -0.09
C SER A 90 1.00 9.98 -0.49
N SER A 91 -0.19 9.82 0.06
CA SER A 91 -1.28 10.78 -0.07
C SER A 91 -1.80 11.14 1.32
N PRO A 92 -2.02 12.43 1.62
CA PRO A 92 -2.71 12.81 2.83
C PRO A 92 -4.12 12.22 2.81
N TYR A 93 -4.50 11.52 3.88
CA TYR A 93 -5.84 10.96 4.01
C TYR A 93 -6.52 11.60 5.21
N SER A 94 -7.43 12.54 4.95
CA SER A 94 -8.35 13.06 5.96
C SER A 94 -9.66 12.28 5.85
N SER A 95 -9.97 11.42 6.82
CA SER A 95 -11.36 10.95 6.94
C SER A 95 -12.23 12.10 7.41
N SER A 96 -13.44 12.21 6.85
CA SER A 96 -14.45 13.18 7.29
C SER A 96 -15.03 12.85 8.66
N ASP A 97 -14.83 11.61 9.15
CA ASP A 97 -15.32 11.16 10.45
C ASP A 97 -14.26 11.41 11.54
N GLY A 98 -14.66 12.21 12.52
CA GLY A 98 -13.83 12.96 13.47
C GLY A 98 -13.06 12.17 14.54
N ASP A 99 -12.77 10.88 14.35
CA ASP A 99 -12.01 10.05 15.30
C ASP A 99 -10.64 9.58 14.79
N ALA A 100 -10.29 9.85 13.53
CA ALA A 100 -9.00 9.43 13.00
C ALA A 100 -7.89 10.44 13.31
N LYS A 101 -7.12 10.19 14.37
CA LYS A 101 -5.75 10.70 14.44
C LYS A 101 -4.97 10.18 13.22
N GLY A 102 -4.88 11.01 12.18
CA GLY A 102 -3.92 10.95 11.07
C GLY A 102 -3.71 9.58 10.44
N SER A 103 -4.67 9.10 9.65
CA SER A 103 -4.40 7.98 8.74
C SER A 103 -3.58 8.49 7.56
N TYR A 104 -2.50 7.79 7.21
CA TYR A 104 -1.71 8.03 6.01
C TYR A 104 -2.08 7.01 4.95
N LYS A 105 -2.21 7.45 3.69
CA LYS A 105 -2.38 6.53 2.56
C LYS A 105 -1.07 6.38 1.82
N TYR A 106 -0.67 5.14 1.55
CA TYR A 106 0.55 4.83 0.82
C TYR A 106 0.29 3.85 -0.32
N GLY A 107 1.08 3.97 -1.37
CA GLY A 107 1.22 2.94 -2.40
C GLY A 107 2.52 2.18 -2.21
N ILE A 108 2.42 0.85 -2.17
CA ILE A 108 3.56 -0.05 -2.03
C ILE A 108 3.75 -0.77 -3.37
N GLU A 109 4.98 -0.75 -3.89
CA GLU A 109 5.39 -1.62 -5.01
C GLU A 109 6.08 -2.85 -4.45
N TYR A 110 5.67 -4.03 -4.90
CA TYR A 110 6.26 -5.29 -4.46
C TYR A 110 7.65 -5.49 -5.06
N TYR A 111 8.52 -6.18 -4.31
CA TYR A 111 9.77 -6.69 -4.89
C TYR A 111 9.55 -7.86 -5.83
N GLU A 112 8.58 -8.72 -5.50
CA GLU A 112 8.17 -9.85 -6.32
C GLU A 112 6.71 -9.68 -6.71
N SER A 113 6.41 -9.84 -8.00
CA SER A 113 5.02 -9.73 -8.47
C SER A 113 4.16 -10.82 -7.83
N ALA A 114 2.97 -10.43 -7.38
CA ALA A 114 1.98 -11.35 -6.87
C ALA A 114 1.08 -11.83 -8.02
N TYR A 115 0.76 -13.12 -8.02
CA TYR A 115 -0.10 -13.73 -9.03
C TYR A 115 -1.39 -14.17 -8.37
N TYR A 116 -2.53 -13.71 -8.89
CA TYR A 116 -3.87 -14.00 -8.37
C TYR A 116 -4.69 -14.73 -9.45
N GLN A 117 -5.68 -15.52 -9.03
CA GLN A 117 -6.63 -16.14 -9.94
C GLN A 117 -7.94 -15.36 -9.83
N CYS A 118 -7.92 -14.09 -10.27
CA CYS A 118 -9.12 -13.23 -10.26
C CYS A 118 -10.03 -13.55 -11.44
#